data_AF-A0A6B2X8G7-F1
#
_entry.id   AF-A0A6B2X8G7-F1
#
_cell.length_a   1.000
_cell.length_b   1.000
_cell.length_c   1.000
_cell.angle_alpha   90.00
_cell.angle_beta   90.00
_cell.angle_gamma   90.00
#
_symmetry.space_group_name_H-M   'P 1'
#
loop_
_entity.id
_entity.type
_entity.pdbx_description
1 polymer ?
#
loop_
_entity_poly.entity_id
_entity_poly.type
_entity_poly.pdbx_seq_one_letter_code
_entity_poly.pdbx_strand_id
1 'polypeptide(L)'
;MNRSAGLLCALYLATSTGLAWTAVRELRHGPVWAACLFAAASLVPVIAVVRESVLGDHRRALAERELRAAGPADDVVRAELDTACCERWWTSCGTDHDSTCPRRVPRSSAA
;
A
#
# COMPACT_ATOMS: atom_id res chain seq x y z
N MET A 1 -9.35 4.18 -4.44
CA MET A 1 -9.30 3.09 -5.44
C MET A 1 -8.86 3.67 -6.77
N ASN A 2 -7.85 3.08 -7.41
CA ASN A 2 -7.31 3.56 -8.67
C ASN A 2 -8.41 3.47 -9.74
N ARG A 3 -8.71 4.58 -10.45
CA ARG A 3 -9.78 4.63 -11.46
C ARG A 3 -9.62 3.52 -12.52
N SER A 4 -8.37 3.16 -12.84
CA SER A 4 -8.01 2.05 -13.71
C SER A 4 -8.46 0.68 -13.18
N ALA A 5 -8.29 0.40 -11.88
CA ALA A 5 -8.73 -0.85 -11.28
C ALA A 5 -10.27 -0.97 -11.27
N GLY A 6 -10.97 0.12 -11.00
CA GLY A 6 -12.44 0.17 -11.08
C GLY A 6 -12.94 -0.09 -12.51
N LEU A 7 -12.29 0.50 -13.51
CA LEU A 7 -12.62 0.30 -14.92
C LEU A 7 -12.36 -1.14 -15.39
N LEU A 8 -11.25 -1.75 -14.96
CA LEU A 8 -10.95 -3.16 -15.25
C LEU A 8 -11.98 -4.10 -14.60
N CYS A 9 -12.37 -3.87 -13.34
CA CYS A 9 -13.43 -4.64 -12.70
C CYS A 9 -14.77 -4.52 -13.44
N ALA A 10 -15.16 -3.30 -13.83
CA ALA A 10 -16.39 -3.09 -14.59
C ALA A 10 -16.35 -3.81 -15.96
N LEU A 11 -15.21 -3.75 -16.65
CA LEU A 11 -15.01 -4.45 -17.91
C LEU A 11 -15.12 -5.97 -17.74
N TYR A 12 -14.48 -6.53 -16.72
CA TYR A 12 -14.55 -7.96 -16.43
C TYR A 12 -15.96 -8.42 -16.06
N LEU A 13 -16.72 -7.63 -15.29
CA LEU A 13 -18.11 -7.91 -14.99
C LEU A 13 -18.98 -7.88 -16.25
N ALA A 14 -18.78 -6.88 -17.12
CA ALA A 14 -19.49 -6.77 -18.39
C ALA A 14 -19.21 -7.98 -19.30
N THR A 15 -17.94 -8.38 -19.45
CA THR A 15 -17.55 -9.54 -20.25
C THR A 15 -18.11 -10.83 -19.66
N SER A 16 -18.03 -11.04 -18.35
CA SER A 16 -18.55 -12.25 -17.68
C SER A 16 -20.07 -12.37 -17.86
N THR A 17 -20.79 -11.25 -17.68
CA THR A 17 -22.24 -11.19 -17.84
C THR A 17 -22.64 -11.45 -19.29
N GLY A 18 -21.90 -10.88 -20.25
CA GLY A 18 -22.10 -11.13 -21.67
C GLY A 18 -21.90 -12.61 -22.03
N LEU A 19 -20.83 -13.24 -21.55
CA LEU A 19 -20.55 -14.66 -21.79
C LEU A 19 -21.59 -15.58 -21.13
N ALA A 20 -22.04 -15.25 -19.91
CA ALA A 20 -23.11 -15.97 -19.24
C ALA A 20 -24.44 -15.85 -20.00
N TRP A 21 -24.77 -14.66 -20.52
CA TRP A 21 -25.95 -14.43 -21.34
C TRP A 21 -25.90 -15.24 -22.64
N THR A 22 -24.74 -15.28 -23.32
CA THR A 22 -24.57 -16.12 -24.52
C THR A 22 -24.69 -17.60 -24.19
N ALA A 23 -24.17 -18.06 -23.05
CA ALA A 23 -24.32 -19.45 -22.62
C ALA A 23 -25.80 -19.82 -22.42
N VAL A 24 -26.61 -18.95 -21.79
CA VAL A 24 -28.05 -19.16 -21.61
C VAL A 24 -28.79 -19.21 -22.95
N ARG A 25 -28.41 -18.37 -23.92
CA ARG A 25 -29.02 -18.39 -25.26
C ARG A 25 -28.69 -19.67 -26.03
N GLU A 26 -27.44 -20.11 -25.97
CA GLU A 26 -27.02 -21.38 -26.58
C GLU A 26 -27.68 -22.59 -25.90
N LEU A 27 -27.85 -22.58 -24.57
CA LEU A 27 -28.60 -23.64 -23.87
C LEU A 27 -30.06 -23.75 -24.30
N ARG A 28 -30.69 -22.63 -24.69
CA ARG A 28 -32.10 -22.60 -25.08
C ARG A 28 -32.32 -22.92 -26.56
N HIS A 29 -31.38 -22.55 -27.43
CA HIS A 29 -31.60 -22.55 -28.89
C HIS A 29 -30.46 -23.18 -29.71
N GLY A 30 -29.38 -23.61 -29.07
CA GLY A 30 -28.17 -24.07 -29.72
C GLY A 30 -27.55 -25.30 -29.04
N PRO A 31 -26.33 -25.68 -29.45
CA PRO A 31 -25.68 -26.87 -28.94
C PRO A 31 -25.10 -26.67 -27.54
N VAL A 32 -25.39 -27.61 -26.64
CA VAL A 32 -25.03 -27.55 -25.21
C VAL A 32 -23.52 -27.39 -24.96
N TRP A 33 -22.67 -27.91 -25.85
CA TRP A 33 -21.21 -27.78 -25.72
C TRP A 33 -20.73 -26.32 -25.83
N ALA A 34 -21.40 -25.49 -26.65
CA ALA A 34 -21.07 -24.08 -26.78
C ALA A 34 -21.40 -23.32 -25.49
N ALA A 35 -22.51 -23.67 -24.84
CA ALA A 35 -22.86 -23.11 -23.54
C ALA A 35 -21.81 -23.46 -22.46
N CYS A 36 -21.31 -24.70 -22.44
CA CYS A 36 -20.23 -25.11 -21.53
C CYS A 36 -18.94 -24.29 -21.75
N LEU A 37 -18.56 -24.01 -23.00
CA LEU A 37 -17.38 -23.19 -23.30
C LEU A 37 -17.54 -21.74 -22.83
N PHE A 38 -18.69 -21.12 -23.06
CA PHE A 38 -18.95 -19.75 -22.59
C PHE A 38 -19.02 -19.66 -21.06
N ALA A 39 -19.55 -20.69 -20.40
CA ALA A 39 -19.53 -20.81 -18.95
C ALA A 39 -18.09 -20.97 -18.41
N ALA A 40 -17.25 -21.77 -19.06
CA ALA A 40 -15.84 -21.89 -18.68
C ALA A 40 -15.07 -20.59 -18.92
N ALA A 41 -15.32 -19.89 -20.03
CA ALA A 41 -14.67 -18.63 -20.36
C ALA A 41 -15.02 -17.49 -19.38
N SER A 42 -16.23 -17.49 -18.79
CA SER A 42 -16.61 -16.49 -17.79
C SER A 42 -15.88 -16.65 -16.45
N LEU A 43 -15.30 -17.82 -16.16
CA LEU A 43 -14.51 -18.04 -14.94
C LEU A 43 -13.18 -17.28 -14.98
N VAL A 44 -12.56 -17.12 -16.16
CA VAL A 44 -11.27 -16.44 -16.32
C VAL A 44 -11.27 -15.00 -15.76
N PRO A 45 -12.20 -14.11 -16.15
CA PRO A 45 -12.26 -12.76 -15.60
C PRO A 45 -12.62 -12.74 -14.10
N VAL A 46 -13.44 -13.67 -13.62
CA VAL A 46 -13.75 -13.79 -12.17
C VAL A 46 -12.49 -14.13 -11.37
N ILE A 47 -11.71 -15.11 -11.83
CA ILE A 47 -10.43 -15.49 -11.20
C ILE A 47 -9.45 -14.32 -11.22
N ALA A 48 -9.39 -13.57 -12.32
CA ALA A 48 -8.53 -12.40 -12.42
C ALA A 48 -8.88 -11.31 -11.38
N VAL A 49 -10.17 -11.02 -11.19
CA VAL A 49 -10.64 -10.05 -10.20
C VAL A 49 -10.29 -10.51 -8.77
N VAL A 50 -10.53 -11.78 -8.44
CA VAL A 50 -10.19 -12.33 -7.12
C VAL A 50 -8.68 -12.27 -6.86
N ARG A 51 -7.85 -12.57 -7.87
CA ARG A 51 -6.40 -12.48 -7.74
C ARG A 51 -5.94 -11.04 -7.50
N GLU A 52 -6.48 -10.08 -8.24
CA GLU A 52 -6.11 -8.67 -8.07
C GLU A 52 -6.58 -8.12 -6.73
N SER A 53 -7.74 -8.56 -6.20
CA SER A 53 -8.19 -8.13 -4.88
C SER A 53 -7.26 -8.65 -3.78
N VAL A 54 -6.88 -9.92 -3.82
CA VAL A 54 -5.94 -10.51 -2.85
C VAL A 54 -4.56 -9.85 -2.92
N LEU A 55 -4.03 -9.61 -4.12
CA LEU A 55 -2.75 -8.89 -4.29
C LEU A 55 -2.86 -7.44 -3.80
N GLY A 56 -3.98 -6.78 -4.05
CA GLY A 56 -4.27 -5.44 -3.55
C GLY A 56 -4.27 -5.38 -2.02
N ASP A 57 -4.90 -6.35 -1.36
CA ASP A 57 -4.96 -6.44 0.09
C ASP A 57 -3.57 -6.74 0.69
N HIS A 58 -2.80 -7.63 0.06
CA HIS A 58 -1.41 -7.88 0.47
C HIS A 58 -0.53 -6.63 0.34
N ARG A 59 -0.62 -5.89 -0.77
CA ARG A 59 0.14 -4.64 -0.96
C ARG A 59 -0.24 -3.60 0.10
N ARG A 60 -1.53 -3.46 0.43
CA ARG A 60 -1.98 -2.54 1.50
C ARG A 60 -1.44 -2.98 2.86
N ALA A 61 -1.52 -4.27 3.19
CA ALA A 61 -1.00 -4.79 4.44
C ALA A 61 0.52 -4.59 4.59
N LEU A 62 1.29 -4.72 3.50
CA LEU A 62 2.72 -4.40 3.49
C LEU A 62 2.97 -2.91 3.70
N ALA A 63 2.29 -2.04 2.96
CA ALA A 63 2.42 -0.59 3.12
C ALA A 63 2.08 -0.14 4.55
N GLU A 64 1.02 -0.70 5.16
CA GLU A 64 0.69 -0.42 6.56
C GLU A 64 1.76 -0.91 7.54
N ARG A 65 2.42 -2.05 7.26
CA ARG A 65 3.53 -2.54 8.09
C ARG A 65 4.75 -1.63 7.98
N GLU A 66 5.08 -1.18 6.77
CA GLU A 66 6.16 -0.22 6.54
C GLU A 66 5.89 1.11 7.24
N LEU A 67 4.67 1.65 7.13
CA LEU A 67 4.25 2.85 7.86
C LEU A 67 4.36 2.67 9.38
N ARG A 68 3.90 1.54 9.91
CA ARG A 68 4.04 1.24 11.36
C ARG A 68 5.49 1.07 11.79
N ALA A 69 6.36 0.55 10.93
CA ALA A 69 7.78 0.42 11.22
C ALA A 69 8.52 1.76 11.15
N ALA A 70 8.11 2.65 10.24
CA ALA A 70 8.67 3.99 10.10
C ALA A 70 8.28 4.92 11.26
N GLY A 71 7.05 4.84 11.77
CA GLY A 71 6.54 5.73 12.82
C GLY A 71 7.47 5.90 14.04
N PRO A 72 7.86 4.82 14.74
CA PRO A 72 8.73 4.93 15.91
C PRO A 72 10.12 5.49 15.59
N ALA A 73 10.68 5.16 14.43
CA ALA A 73 11.98 5.67 14.00
C ALA A 73 11.90 7.16 13.63
N ASP A 74 10.89 7.55 12.87
CA ASP A 74 10.65 8.95 12.49
C ASP A 74 10.34 9.83 13.71
N ASP A 75 9.65 9.30 14.71
CA ASP A 75 9.34 10.03 15.95
C ASP A 75 10.60 10.25 16.80
N VAL A 76 11.47 9.24 16.91
CA VAL A 76 12.79 9.39 17.56
C VAL A 76 13.67 10.37 16.79
N VAL A 77 13.76 10.22 15.47
CA VAL A 77 14.55 11.13 14.62
C VAL A 77 14.01 12.56 14.73
N ARG A 78 12.69 12.77 14.71
CA ARG A 78 12.07 14.08 14.87
C ARG A 78 12.33 14.67 16.26
N ALA A 79 12.24 13.87 17.32
CA ALA A 79 12.57 14.31 18.67
C ALA A 79 14.04 14.74 18.78
N GLU A 80 14.97 13.98 18.20
CA GLU A 80 16.38 14.35 18.15
C GLU A 80 16.60 15.64 17.34
N LEU A 81 15.97 15.78 16.17
CA LEU A 81 16.03 17.03 15.39
C LEU A 81 15.47 18.24 16.14
N ASP A 82 14.41 18.09 16.92
CA ASP A 82 13.83 19.19 17.71
C ASP A 82 14.80 19.66 18.83
N THR A 83 15.64 18.75 19.34
CA THR A 83 16.69 19.12 20.30
C THR A 83 17.89 19.80 19.64
N ALA A 84 18.07 19.63 18.33
CA ALA A 84 19.15 20.26 17.57
C ALA A 84 19.08 21.79 17.68
N CYS A 85 20.21 22.42 17.99
CA CYS A 85 20.24 23.86 18.25
C CYS A 85 21.47 24.61 17.73
N CYS A 86 22.57 23.93 17.41
CA CYS A 86 23.79 24.54 16.87
C CYS A 86 24.65 23.52 16.12
N GLU A 87 25.55 24.00 15.26
CA GLU A 87 26.39 23.16 14.38
C GLU A 87 27.29 22.21 15.18
N ARG A 88 27.83 22.66 16.32
CA ARG A 88 28.66 21.81 17.20
C ARG A 88 27.89 20.66 17.83
N TRP A 89 26.60 20.87 18.14
CA TRP A 89 25.74 19.81 18.66
C TRP A 89 25.49 18.72 17.62
N TRP A 90 25.24 19.12 16.37
CA TRP A 90 25.05 18.19 15.27
C TRP A 90 26.31 17.35 15.00
N THR A 91 27.47 18.00 14.90
CA THR A 91 28.74 17.34 14.58
C THR A 91 29.32 16.50 15.73
N SER A 92 28.88 16.75 16.97
CA SER A 92 29.28 15.96 18.15
C SER A 92 28.27 14.89 18.55
N CYS A 93 27.24 14.63 17.73
CA CYS A 93 26.17 13.69 18.07
C CYS A 93 25.51 14.01 19.42
N GLY A 94 25.24 15.29 19.66
CA GLY A 94 24.50 15.78 20.81
C GLY A 94 25.28 15.90 22.11
N THR A 95 26.61 15.69 22.10
CA THR A 95 27.41 15.73 23.34
C THR A 95 27.87 17.12 23.73
N ASP A 96 27.99 18.04 22.77
CA ASP A 96 28.53 19.38 22.99
C ASP A 96 27.71 20.49 22.33
N HIS A 97 27.73 21.67 22.95
CA HIS A 97 27.12 22.88 22.41
C HIS A 97 28.18 23.91 22.02
N ASP A 98 27.86 24.76 21.05
CA ASP A 98 28.66 25.95 20.79
C ASP A 98 28.70 26.87 22.02
N SER A 99 29.82 27.59 22.18
CA SER A 99 30.06 28.45 23.34
C SER A 99 29.02 29.55 23.53
N THR A 100 28.38 29.99 22.43
CA THR A 100 27.33 31.01 22.40
C THR A 100 25.92 30.42 22.41
N CYS A 101 25.76 29.09 22.46
CA CYS A 101 24.46 28.46 22.40
C CYS A 101 23.67 28.71 23.70
N PRO A 102 22.43 29.25 23.63
CA PRO A 102 21.63 29.53 24.82
C PRO A 102 21.17 28.28 25.57
N ARG A 103 21.18 27.10 24.91
CA ARG A 103 20.86 25.80 25.52
C ARG A 103 22.07 25.14 26.21
N ARG A 104 23.25 25.76 26.17
CA ARG A 104 24.47 25.21 26.78
C ARG A 104 24.32 25.19 28.30
N VAL A 105 24.24 24.00 28.89
CA VAL A 105 24.36 23.83 30.34
C VAL A 105 25.84 23.80 30.71
N PRO A 106 26.33 24.71 31.58
CA PRO A 106 27.71 24.64 32.07
C PRO A 106 27.93 23.31 32.79
N ARG A 107 28.88 22.49 32.32
CA ARG A 107 29.32 21.32 33.07
C ARG A 107 29.89 21.79 34.41
N SER A 108 29.19 21.51 35.52
CA SER A 108 29.73 21.70 36.85
C SER A 108 30.84 20.68 37.08
N SER A 109 32.08 21.16 37.18
CA SER A 109 33.22 20.32 37.57
C SER A 109 33.17 20.12 39.09
N ALA A 110 32.31 19.21 39.56
CA ALA A 110 32.39 18.71 40.93
C ALA A 110 33.43 17.58 40.93
N ALA A 111 34.61 17.91 41.43
CA ALA A 111 35.71 16.99 41.74
C ALA A 111 35.87 16.92 43.27
#